data_AF-A0A455U496-F1
#
_entry.id   AF-A0A455U496-F1
#
_cell.length_a   1.000
_cell.length_b   1.000
_cell.length_c   1.000
_cell.angle_alpha   90.00
_cell.angle_beta   90.00
_cell.angle_gamma   90.00
#
_symmetry.space_group_name_H-M   'P 1'
#
loop_
_entity.id
_entity.type
_entity.pdbx_description
1 polymer ?
#
loop_
_entity_poly.entity_id
_entity_poly.type
_entity_poly.pdbx_seq_one_letter_code
_entity_poly.pdbx_strand_id
1 'polypeptide(L)'
;MPDPIDDYRTKPAQLIAHLLGNESEGSLLAVLRDAGLADGLSAGVGRGDGNEALFTVSISLTPTGAERLDDIEATLFAAIEQLRNEGLADWRYEEQADLNEQAFRFQQHGAPQQEATRLAMNLSRYPVEDVQYAPYRMDGPDEERQQAYLDALTSDNMLRVYSAPDVESDTVTPLVQYAMERANTRPVEPGPWRTGATRTQPLHRQ
;
A
#
# COMPACT_ATOMS: atom_id res chain seq x y z
N MET A 1 -9.80 -6.61 3.74
CA MET A 1 -8.83 -7.74 3.81
C MET A 1 -8.72 -8.18 5.27
N PRO A 2 -8.26 -9.41 5.58
CA PRO A 2 -7.99 -9.79 6.97
C PRO A 2 -7.02 -8.80 7.64
N ASP A 3 -7.22 -8.52 8.93
CA ASP A 3 -6.38 -7.58 9.67
C ASP A 3 -4.95 -8.17 9.84
N PRO A 4 -3.89 -7.47 9.36
CA PRO A 4 -2.52 -7.97 9.43
C PRO A 4 -1.85 -7.75 10.80
N ILE A 5 -2.60 -7.34 11.82
CA ILE A 5 -2.07 -7.05 13.16
C ILE A 5 -1.24 -8.20 13.74
N ASP A 6 -1.64 -9.45 13.49
CA ASP A 6 -0.95 -10.64 14.00
C ASP A 6 0.24 -11.07 13.12
N ASP A 7 0.33 -10.59 11.88
CA ASP A 7 1.39 -10.92 10.93
C ASP A 7 2.61 -9.98 11.05
N TYR A 8 2.80 -9.34 12.22
CA TYR A 8 3.83 -8.31 12.42
C TYR A 8 5.27 -8.81 12.23
N ARG A 9 5.51 -10.12 12.34
CA ARG A 9 6.83 -10.75 12.18
C ARG A 9 7.23 -10.89 10.72
N THR A 10 6.26 -11.08 9.83
CA THR A 10 6.50 -11.32 8.41
C THR A 10 6.11 -10.10 7.56
N LYS A 11 5.24 -9.20 8.06
CA LYS A 11 4.87 -7.93 7.43
C LYS A 11 4.34 -8.01 5.97
N PRO A 12 3.55 -9.03 5.57
CA PRO A 12 3.16 -9.23 4.18
C PRO A 12 2.38 -8.06 3.59
N ALA A 13 1.42 -7.50 4.34
CA ALA A 13 0.66 -6.34 3.88
C ALA A 13 1.52 -5.06 3.71
N GLN A 14 2.55 -4.89 4.53
CA GLN A 14 3.47 -3.75 4.44
C GLN A 14 4.40 -3.89 3.24
N LEU A 15 4.83 -5.11 2.91
CA LEU A 15 5.58 -5.37 1.69
C LEU A 15 4.74 -5.06 0.44
N ILE A 16 3.48 -5.52 0.38
CA ILE A 16 2.56 -5.20 -0.73
C ILE A 16 2.37 -3.69 -0.86
N ALA A 17 2.17 -2.98 0.27
CA ALA A 17 2.08 -1.53 0.29
C ALA A 17 3.34 -0.84 -0.23
N HIS A 18 4.52 -1.31 0.16
CA HIS A 18 5.79 -0.78 -0.34
C HIS A 18 5.90 -0.97 -1.86
N LEU A 19 5.53 -2.14 -2.37
CA LEU A 19 5.63 -2.45 -3.81
C LEU A 19 4.62 -1.67 -4.65
N LEU A 20 3.38 -1.48 -4.18
CA LEU A 20 2.42 -0.63 -4.87
C LEU A 20 2.77 0.86 -4.74
N GLY A 21 3.38 1.25 -3.62
CA GLY A 21 3.74 2.62 -3.27
C GLY A 21 5.09 3.10 -3.77
N ASN A 22 5.89 2.26 -4.44
CA ASN A 22 7.23 2.66 -4.86
C ASN A 22 7.21 3.62 -6.08
N GLU A 23 8.29 4.39 -6.20
CA GLU A 23 8.45 5.40 -7.25
C GLU A 23 9.55 5.04 -8.25
N SER A 24 9.95 3.76 -8.32
CA SER A 24 11.00 3.33 -9.25
C SER A 24 10.52 3.33 -10.70
N GLU A 25 11.45 3.26 -11.64
CA GLU A 25 11.12 3.06 -13.05
C GLU A 25 10.24 1.81 -13.23
N GLY A 26 9.19 1.93 -14.04
CA GLY A 26 8.21 0.85 -14.26
C GLY A 26 7.22 0.62 -13.12
N SER A 27 7.23 1.43 -12.05
CA SER A 27 6.22 1.35 -11.00
C SER A 27 4.84 1.82 -11.45
N LEU A 28 3.80 1.50 -10.67
CA LEU A 28 2.45 2.02 -10.88
C LEU A 28 2.44 3.55 -11.00
N LEU A 29 3.10 4.25 -10.07
CA LEU A 29 3.16 5.70 -10.12
C LEU A 29 3.94 6.20 -11.34
N ALA A 30 5.04 5.55 -11.72
CA ALA A 30 5.79 5.93 -12.92
C ALA A 30 4.93 5.83 -14.19
N VAL A 31 4.19 4.74 -14.36
CA VAL A 31 3.27 4.53 -15.49
C VAL A 31 2.17 5.60 -15.52
N LEU A 32 1.58 5.91 -14.37
CA LEU A 32 0.53 6.93 -14.28
C LEU A 32 1.07 8.35 -14.53
N ARG A 33 2.29 8.65 -14.07
CA ARG A 33 2.98 9.93 -14.33
C ARG A 33 3.31 10.10 -15.81
N ASP A 34 3.85 9.06 -16.46
CA ASP A 34 4.19 9.09 -17.89
C ASP A 34 2.96 9.27 -18.77
N ALA A 35 1.81 8.73 -18.35
CA ALA A 35 0.52 8.95 -19.00
C ALA A 35 -0.09 10.33 -18.69
N GLY A 36 0.52 11.12 -17.80
CA GLY A 36 0.01 12.42 -17.36
C GLY A 36 -1.22 12.35 -16.47
N LEU A 37 -1.48 11.21 -15.82
CA LEU A 37 -2.71 10.95 -15.06
C LEU A 37 -2.56 11.21 -13.54
N ALA A 38 -1.37 11.02 -12.97
CA ALA A 38 -1.15 11.19 -11.54
C ALA A 38 0.21 11.85 -11.23
N ASP A 39 0.32 12.49 -10.06
CA ASP A 39 1.54 13.14 -9.58
C ASP A 39 1.97 12.69 -8.17
N GLY A 40 1.25 11.77 -7.55
CA GLY A 40 1.57 11.17 -6.27
C GLY A 40 0.80 9.87 -6.03
N LEU A 41 1.39 8.95 -5.27
CA LEU A 41 0.74 7.72 -4.85
C LEU A 41 1.24 7.32 -3.47
N SER A 42 0.34 6.82 -2.63
CA SER A 42 0.69 6.13 -1.39
C SER A 42 -0.17 4.89 -1.24
N ALA A 43 0.40 3.84 -0.65
CA ALA A 43 -0.31 2.62 -0.32
C ALA A 43 -0.01 2.22 1.12
N GLY A 44 -0.99 1.62 1.79
CA GLY A 44 -0.80 1.20 3.18
C GLY A 44 -2.05 0.57 3.78
N VAL A 45 -1.85 -0.08 4.92
CA VAL A 45 -2.95 -0.60 5.74
C VAL A 45 -3.40 0.50 6.68
N GLY A 46 -4.69 0.83 6.60
CA GLY A 46 -5.38 1.75 7.48
C GLY A 46 -5.81 1.10 8.79
N ARG A 47 -6.87 1.65 9.39
CA ARG A 47 -7.42 1.13 10.65
C ARG A 47 -8.05 -0.25 10.42
N GLY A 48 -7.66 -1.22 11.23
CA GLY A 48 -8.36 -2.49 11.39
C GLY A 48 -9.16 -2.57 12.69
N ASP A 49 -10.01 -3.58 12.80
CA ASP A 49 -10.83 -3.88 13.97
C ASP A 49 -10.40 -5.16 14.71
N GLY A 50 -9.27 -5.76 14.33
CA GLY A 50 -8.77 -7.03 14.82
C GLY A 50 -9.23 -8.24 14.00
N ASN A 51 -10.19 -8.08 13.08
CA ASN A 51 -10.61 -9.13 12.14
C ASN A 51 -10.38 -8.68 10.69
N GLU A 52 -10.79 -7.46 10.37
CA GLU A 52 -10.64 -6.87 9.05
C GLU A 52 -9.90 -5.53 9.12
N ALA A 53 -9.17 -5.22 8.04
CA ALA A 53 -8.53 -3.94 7.84
C ALA A 53 -8.76 -3.40 6.42
N LEU A 54 -8.70 -2.07 6.32
CA LEU A 54 -8.69 -1.37 5.04
C LEU A 54 -7.27 -1.32 4.50
N PHE A 55 -7.08 -1.79 3.26
CA PHE A 55 -5.90 -1.45 2.47
C PHE A 55 -6.26 -0.26 1.60
N THR A 56 -5.50 0.83 1.72
CA THR A 56 -5.78 2.08 1.03
C THR A 56 -4.68 2.34 0.02
N VAL A 57 -5.07 2.63 -1.22
CA VAL A 57 -4.21 3.23 -2.24
C VAL A 57 -4.76 4.62 -2.52
N SER A 58 -3.98 5.66 -2.20
CA SER A 58 -4.34 7.05 -2.47
C SER A 58 -3.52 7.55 -3.64
N ILE A 59 -4.18 8.08 -4.68
CA ILE A 59 -3.56 8.59 -5.89
C ILE A 59 -3.90 10.07 -6.04
N SER A 60 -2.87 10.91 -6.16
CA SER A 60 -3.01 12.34 -6.45
C SER A 60 -3.14 12.53 -7.96
N LEU A 61 -4.26 13.11 -8.39
CA LEU A 61 -4.67 13.17 -9.78
C LEU A 61 -4.26 14.50 -10.43
N THR A 62 -3.83 14.42 -11.68
CA THR A 62 -3.76 15.62 -12.54
C THR A 62 -5.16 15.99 -13.05
N PRO A 63 -5.36 17.18 -13.64
CA PRO A 63 -6.62 17.51 -14.32
C PRO A 63 -7.02 16.47 -15.38
N THR A 64 -6.06 15.96 -16.15
CA THR A 64 -6.30 14.89 -17.13
C THR A 64 -6.64 13.56 -16.46
N GLY A 65 -6.02 13.25 -15.31
CA GLY A 65 -6.34 12.07 -14.52
C GLY A 65 -7.76 12.07 -13.98
N ALA A 66 -8.25 13.24 -13.55
CA ALA A 66 -9.62 13.40 -13.06
C ALA A 66 -10.69 13.07 -14.11
N GLU A 67 -10.38 13.25 -15.41
CA GLU A 67 -11.26 12.90 -16.53
C GLU A 67 -11.15 11.42 -16.94
N ARG A 68 -10.14 10.70 -16.46
CA ARG A 68 -9.76 9.35 -16.92
C ARG A 68 -9.60 8.36 -15.76
N LEU A 69 -10.48 8.44 -14.79
CA LEU A 69 -10.41 7.64 -13.56
C LEU A 69 -10.44 6.13 -13.82
N ASP A 70 -11.20 5.67 -14.83
CA ASP A 70 -11.29 4.25 -15.16
C ASP A 70 -9.97 3.70 -15.72
N ASP A 71 -9.18 4.53 -16.42
CA ASP A 71 -7.83 4.15 -16.88
C ASP A 71 -6.86 3.99 -15.69
N ILE A 72 -7.00 4.85 -14.67
CA ILE A 72 -6.20 4.78 -13.44
C ILE A 72 -6.56 3.52 -12.67
N GLU A 73 -7.84 3.24 -12.52
CA GLU A 73 -8.35 2.03 -11.86
C GLU A 73 -7.87 0.77 -12.58
N ALA A 74 -8.00 0.71 -13.91
CA ALA A 74 -7.51 -0.40 -14.72
C ALA A 74 -5.99 -0.61 -14.60
N THR A 75 -5.22 0.49 -14.50
CA THR A 75 -3.76 0.43 -14.33
C THR A 75 -3.37 -0.05 -12.92
N LEU A 76 -4.08 0.39 -11.88
CA LEU A 76 -3.90 -0.09 -10.51
C LEU A 76 -4.15 -1.60 -10.43
N PHE A 77 -5.28 -2.08 -10.96
CA PHE A 77 -5.59 -3.51 -10.93
C PHE A 77 -4.64 -4.33 -11.79
N ALA A 78 -4.15 -3.80 -12.92
CA ALA A 78 -3.09 -4.45 -13.69
C ALA A 78 -1.79 -4.63 -12.87
N ALA A 79 -1.42 -3.64 -12.04
CA ALA A 79 -0.27 -3.77 -11.13
C ALA A 79 -0.51 -4.84 -10.06
N ILE A 80 -1.70 -4.88 -9.47
CA ILE A 80 -2.09 -5.88 -8.47
C ILE A 80 -2.09 -7.29 -9.08
N GLU A 81 -2.64 -7.46 -10.28
CA GLU A 81 -2.60 -8.74 -11.01
C GLU A 81 -1.17 -9.18 -11.30
N GLN A 82 -0.28 -8.24 -11.66
CA GLN A 82 1.12 -8.59 -11.87
C GLN A 82 1.75 -9.14 -10.59
N LEU A 83 1.57 -8.46 -9.46
CA LEU A 83 2.06 -8.92 -8.15
C LEU A 83 1.46 -10.27 -7.76
N ARG A 84 0.16 -10.49 -8.05
CA ARG A 84 -0.54 -11.75 -7.78
C ARG A 84 0.00 -12.91 -8.60
N ASN A 85 0.29 -12.68 -9.88
CA ASN A 85 0.72 -13.75 -10.80
C ASN A 85 2.22 -14.07 -10.69
N GLU A 86 3.06 -13.06 -10.49
CA GLU A 86 4.51 -13.24 -10.37
C GLU A 86 4.93 -13.66 -8.95
N GLY A 87 4.07 -13.42 -7.96
CA GLY A 87 4.42 -13.52 -6.56
C GLY A 87 5.41 -12.43 -6.14
N LEU A 88 5.76 -12.43 -4.85
CA LEU A 88 6.75 -11.51 -4.31
C LEU A 88 8.10 -12.23 -4.23
N ALA A 89 8.97 -11.94 -5.20
CA ALA A 89 10.32 -12.51 -5.21
C ALA A 89 11.07 -12.24 -3.88
N ASP A 90 11.71 -13.27 -3.33
CA ASP A 90 12.39 -13.24 -2.01
C ASP A 90 13.32 -12.04 -1.83
N TRP A 91 14.07 -11.68 -2.87
CA TRP A 91 15.00 -10.55 -2.81
C TRP A 91 14.32 -9.23 -2.45
N ARG A 92 13.03 -9.04 -2.82
CA ARG A 92 12.26 -7.83 -2.45
C ARG A 92 11.94 -7.81 -0.96
N TYR A 93 11.68 -8.98 -0.39
CA TYR A 93 11.51 -9.12 1.06
C TYR A 93 12.82 -8.82 1.77
N GLU A 94 13.92 -9.43 1.32
CA GLU A 94 15.26 -9.25 1.90
C GLU A 94 15.69 -7.78 1.86
N GLU A 95 15.48 -7.09 0.74
CA GLU A 95 15.76 -5.66 0.61
C GLU A 95 14.99 -4.83 1.65
N GLN A 96 13.69 -5.09 1.81
CA GLN A 96 12.87 -4.38 2.79
C GLN A 96 13.26 -4.71 4.24
N ALA A 97 13.65 -5.96 4.50
CA ALA A 97 14.15 -6.40 5.80
C ALA A 97 15.48 -5.70 6.15
N ASP A 98 16.40 -5.61 5.19
CA ASP A 98 17.68 -4.90 5.36
C ASP A 98 17.49 -3.42 5.65
N LEU A 99 16.55 -2.76 4.96
CA LEU A 99 16.20 -1.36 5.23
C LEU A 99 15.63 -1.18 6.64
N ASN A 100 14.75 -2.07 7.07
CA ASN A 100 14.17 -2.01 8.42
C ASN A 100 15.22 -2.29 9.51
N GLU A 101 16.12 -3.23 9.27
CA GLU A 101 17.21 -3.56 10.19
C GLU A 101 18.17 -2.37 10.34
N GLN A 102 18.53 -1.70 9.25
CA GLN A 102 19.31 -0.46 9.29
C GLN A 102 18.56 0.65 10.03
N ALA A 103 17.27 0.81 9.74
CA ALA A 103 16.42 1.79 10.41
C ALA A 103 16.34 1.55 11.91
N PHE A 104 16.42 0.30 12.38
CA PHE A 104 16.49 -0.05 13.80
C PHE A 104 17.86 0.22 14.42
N ARG A 105 18.94 -0.23 13.77
CA ARG A 105 20.31 -0.09 14.28
C ARG A 105 20.75 1.37 14.43
N PHE A 106 20.29 2.24 13.53
CA PHE A 106 20.72 3.63 13.44
C PHE A 106 19.66 4.64 13.88
N GLN A 107 18.69 4.21 14.71
CA GLN A 107 17.70 5.12 15.27
C GLN A 107 18.34 6.26 16.04
N GLN A 108 17.89 7.48 15.75
CA GLN A 108 18.22 8.62 16.58
C GLN A 108 17.36 8.60 17.83
N HIS A 109 17.98 8.95 18.96
CA HIS A 109 17.26 9.08 20.22
C HIS A 109 16.27 10.26 20.11
N GLY A 110 14.98 9.94 20.10
CA GLY A 110 13.90 10.92 20.16
C GLY A 110 13.71 11.47 21.59
N ALA A 111 12.69 12.32 21.76
CA ALA A 111 12.31 12.78 23.08
C ALA A 111 11.85 11.60 23.96
N PRO A 112 12.36 11.45 25.20
CA PRO A 112 12.00 10.31 26.07
C PRO A 112 10.49 10.12 26.26
N GLN A 113 9.73 11.23 26.27
CA GLN A 113 8.27 11.19 26.38
C GLN A 113 7.61 10.53 25.14
N GLN A 114 8.10 10.83 23.94
CA GLN A 114 7.59 10.23 22.71
C GLN A 114 7.91 8.74 22.68
N GLU A 115 9.12 8.38 23.13
CA GLU A 115 9.55 6.99 23.18
C GLU A 115 8.73 6.17 24.19
N ALA A 116 8.52 6.69 25.40
CA ALA A 116 7.65 6.05 26.39
C ALA A 116 6.21 5.85 25.85
N THR A 117 5.69 6.85 25.14
CA THR A 117 4.35 6.77 24.52
C THR A 117 4.31 5.70 23.43
N ARG A 118 5.31 5.66 22.55
CA ARG A 118 5.45 4.65 21.48
C ARG A 118 5.51 3.24 22.06
N LEU A 119 6.36 3.02 23.06
CA LEU A 119 6.52 1.72 23.72
C LEU A 119 5.24 1.27 24.43
N ALA A 120 4.55 2.18 25.13
CA ALA A 120 3.27 1.88 25.75
C ALA A 120 2.20 1.44 24.73
N MET A 121 2.13 2.10 23.55
CA MET A 121 1.25 1.69 22.46
C MET A 121 1.66 0.37 21.80
N ASN A 122 2.95 0.01 21.86
CA ASN A 122 3.43 -1.26 21.34
C ASN A 122 3.11 -2.42 22.27
N LEU A 123 3.11 -2.22 23.60
CA LEU A 123 2.74 -3.24 24.59
C LEU A 123 1.29 -3.73 24.44
N SER A 124 0.40 -2.94 23.84
CA SER A 124 -0.97 -3.39 23.56
C SER A 124 -1.09 -4.23 22.28
N ARG A 125 -0.02 -4.35 21.49
CA ARG A 125 -0.01 -5.02 20.18
C ARG A 125 0.99 -6.17 20.09
N TYR A 126 2.08 -6.09 20.82
CA TYR A 126 3.19 -7.03 20.71
C TYR A 126 3.55 -7.63 22.07
N PRO A 127 4.11 -8.85 22.09
CA PRO A 127 4.77 -9.39 23.27
C PRO A 127 5.84 -8.42 23.81
N VAL A 128 6.07 -8.45 25.12
CA VAL A 128 6.98 -7.52 25.79
C VAL A 128 8.42 -7.66 25.28
N GLU A 129 8.83 -8.86 24.90
CA GLU A 129 10.13 -9.18 24.30
C GLU A 129 10.34 -8.50 22.94
N ASP A 130 9.25 -8.22 22.21
CA ASP A 130 9.28 -7.66 20.87
C ASP A 130 8.95 -6.15 20.85
N VAL A 131 8.56 -5.55 21.98
CA VAL A 131 8.00 -4.19 22.05
C VAL A 131 8.87 -3.12 21.35
N GLN A 132 10.19 -3.27 21.40
CA GLN A 132 11.13 -2.35 20.78
C GLN A 132 11.31 -2.63 19.28
N TYR A 133 11.39 -3.91 18.89
CA TYR A 133 11.83 -4.36 17.57
C TYR A 133 10.68 -4.71 16.60
N ALA A 134 9.49 -5.05 17.09
CA ALA A 134 8.33 -5.43 16.28
C ALA A 134 7.99 -4.49 15.10
N PRO A 135 8.15 -3.14 15.21
CA PRO A 135 7.94 -2.28 14.06
C PRO A 135 8.91 -2.53 12.89
N TYR A 136 10.10 -3.07 13.16
CA TYR A 136 11.19 -3.31 12.21
C TYR A 136 11.34 -4.78 11.81
N ARG A 137 10.87 -5.69 12.66
CA ARG A 137 11.05 -7.14 12.53
C ARG A 137 10.56 -7.71 11.19
N MET A 138 11.42 -8.46 10.50
CA MET A 138 11.08 -9.19 9.28
C MET A 138 11.79 -10.55 9.30
N ASP A 139 11.10 -11.59 9.79
CA ASP A 139 11.67 -12.91 10.06
C ASP A 139 11.79 -13.82 8.82
N GLY A 140 11.20 -13.41 7.71
CA GLY A 140 11.12 -14.18 6.47
C GLY A 140 9.79 -14.00 5.74
N PRO A 141 9.76 -14.28 4.42
CA PRO A 141 8.53 -14.18 3.64
C PRO A 141 7.48 -15.18 4.12
N ASP A 142 6.22 -14.76 4.01
CA ASP A 142 5.04 -15.59 4.24
C ASP A 142 4.18 -15.53 2.99
N GLU A 143 4.52 -16.37 2.01
CA GLU A 143 3.89 -16.38 0.69
C GLU A 143 2.38 -16.63 0.77
N GLU A 144 1.94 -17.48 1.70
CA GLU A 144 0.53 -17.78 1.91
C GLU A 144 -0.24 -16.52 2.35
N ARG A 145 0.29 -15.78 3.32
CA ARG A 145 -0.30 -14.51 3.75
C ARG A 145 -0.23 -13.43 2.69
N GLN A 146 0.88 -13.36 1.94
CA GLN A 146 1.02 -12.42 0.82
C GLN A 146 -0.07 -12.67 -0.22
N GLN A 147 -0.26 -13.94 -0.61
CA GLN A 147 -1.28 -14.33 -1.58
C GLN A 147 -2.68 -14.03 -1.04
N ALA A 148 -2.98 -14.39 0.21
CA ALA A 148 -4.28 -14.12 0.83
C ALA A 148 -4.63 -12.62 0.83
N TYR A 149 -3.64 -11.73 0.97
CA TYR A 149 -3.85 -10.30 0.86
C TYR A 149 -4.04 -9.83 -0.58
N LEU A 150 -3.22 -10.31 -1.53
CA LEU A 150 -3.39 -9.99 -2.95
C LEU A 150 -4.72 -10.47 -3.53
N ASP A 151 -5.24 -11.60 -3.04
CA ASP A 151 -6.55 -12.15 -3.41
C ASP A 151 -7.72 -11.31 -2.85
N ALA A 152 -7.50 -10.58 -1.76
CA ALA A 152 -8.48 -9.65 -1.22
C ALA A 152 -8.49 -8.29 -1.95
N LEU A 153 -7.45 -7.96 -2.73
CA LEU A 153 -7.33 -6.71 -3.48
C LEU A 153 -7.96 -6.86 -4.88
N THR A 154 -9.30 -6.86 -4.94
CA THR A 154 -10.05 -6.98 -6.19
C THR A 154 -10.98 -5.80 -6.40
N SER A 155 -11.38 -5.55 -7.65
CA SER A 155 -12.35 -4.50 -8.00
C SER A 155 -13.71 -4.72 -7.33
N ASP A 156 -14.09 -5.98 -7.13
CA ASP A 156 -15.32 -6.37 -6.43
C ASP A 156 -15.27 -6.09 -4.92
N ASN A 157 -14.06 -5.98 -4.36
CA ASN A 157 -13.81 -5.74 -2.95
C ASN A 157 -13.21 -4.35 -2.68
N MET A 158 -13.59 -3.36 -3.51
CA MET A 158 -13.08 -2.00 -3.44
C MET A 158 -14.16 -0.98 -3.09
N LEU A 159 -13.79 0.00 -2.25
CA LEU A 159 -14.50 1.26 -2.11
C LEU A 159 -13.69 2.37 -2.78
N ARG A 160 -14.21 2.94 -3.87
CA ARG A 160 -13.60 4.08 -4.54
C ARG A 160 -14.13 5.39 -3.98
N VAL A 161 -13.21 6.28 -3.61
CA VAL A 161 -13.52 7.65 -3.17
C VAL A 161 -12.80 8.63 -4.07
N TYR A 162 -13.56 9.49 -4.75
CA TYR A 162 -13.04 10.62 -5.52
C TYR A 162 -13.34 11.91 -4.77
N SER A 163 -12.36 12.80 -4.68
CA SER A 163 -12.50 14.10 -4.02
C SER A 163 -11.87 15.17 -4.88
N ALA A 164 -12.66 16.20 -5.20
CA ALA A 164 -12.21 17.38 -5.91
C ALA A 164 -13.03 18.62 -5.47
N PRO A 165 -12.50 19.85 -5.62
CA PRO A 165 -13.17 21.07 -5.16
C PRO A 165 -14.48 21.38 -5.88
N ASP A 166 -14.66 20.85 -7.08
CA ASP A 166 -15.77 21.07 -8.01
C ASP A 166 -16.88 20.01 -7.92
N VAL A 167 -16.82 19.12 -6.92
CA VAL A 167 -17.87 18.14 -6.66
C VAL A 167 -19.07 18.83 -6.02
N GLU A 168 -20.07 19.13 -6.84
CA GLU A 168 -21.38 19.63 -6.40
C GLU A 168 -22.31 18.45 -6.06
N SER A 169 -22.99 18.50 -4.92
CA SER A 169 -23.98 17.48 -4.55
C SER A 169 -25.09 18.02 -3.65
N ASP A 170 -26.32 17.55 -3.88
CA ASP A 170 -27.47 17.81 -3.01
C ASP A 170 -27.40 17.06 -1.66
N THR A 171 -26.49 16.08 -1.55
CA THR A 171 -26.29 15.31 -0.33
C THR A 171 -25.02 15.75 0.37
N VAL A 172 -25.12 16.02 1.67
CA VAL A 172 -23.98 16.39 2.51
C VAL A 172 -23.79 15.40 3.65
N THR A 173 -22.54 15.24 4.08
CA THR A 173 -22.22 14.44 5.27
C THR A 173 -22.86 15.04 6.52
N PRO A 174 -23.48 14.25 7.41
CA PRO A 174 -24.25 14.78 8.56
C PRO A 174 -23.45 15.61 9.55
N LEU A 175 -22.15 15.31 9.70
CA LEU A 175 -21.31 15.89 10.75
C LEU A 175 -20.47 17.08 10.28
N VAL A 176 -19.97 17.03 9.04
CA VAL A 176 -18.99 17.98 8.53
C VAL A 176 -19.45 18.69 7.25
N GLN A 177 -20.67 18.42 6.79
CA GLN A 177 -21.35 19.12 5.69
C GLN A 177 -20.60 19.14 4.36
N TYR A 178 -19.67 18.19 4.14
CA TYR A 178 -19.06 17.97 2.83
C TYR A 178 -20.09 17.39 1.86
N ALA A 179 -20.18 18.00 0.66
CA ALA A 179 -20.93 17.46 -0.47
C ALA A 179 -20.41 16.07 -0.83
N MET A 180 -21.33 15.12 -1.06
CA MET A 180 -21.00 13.75 -1.42
C MET A 180 -22.08 13.15 -2.31
N GLU A 181 -21.66 12.47 -3.37
CA GLU A 181 -22.56 11.66 -4.20
C GLU A 181 -22.15 10.19 -4.09
N ARG A 182 -23.14 9.29 -4.06
CA ARG A 182 -22.90 7.86 -4.17
C ARG A 182 -23.15 7.42 -5.61
N ALA A 183 -22.08 7.02 -6.29
CA ALA A 183 -22.18 6.36 -7.58
C ALA A 183 -22.04 4.84 -7.40
N ASN A 184 -22.82 4.07 -8.15
CA ASN A 184 -22.56 2.64 -8.31
C ASN A 184 -21.42 2.49 -9.31
N THR A 185 -20.29 1.95 -8.87
CA THR A 185 -19.22 1.52 -9.76
C THR A 185 -19.51 0.12 -10.27
N ARG A 186 -19.07 -0.19 -11.49
CA ARG A 186 -19.01 -1.56 -11.98
C ARG A 186 -17.58 -2.06 -11.77
N PRO A 187 -17.39 -3.38 -11.56
CA PRO A 187 -16.06 -3.96 -11.54
C PRO A 187 -15.32 -3.59 -12.83
N VAL A 188 -14.09 -3.10 -12.70
CA VAL A 188 -13.23 -2.76 -13.83
C VAL A 188 -12.31 -3.94 -14.10
N GLU A 189 -12.29 -4.39 -15.36
CA GLU A 189 -11.34 -5.39 -15.82
C GLU A 189 -9.91 -4.82 -15.79
N PRO A 190 -8.91 -5.58 -15.32
CA PRO A 190 -7.52 -5.15 -15.35
C PRO A 190 -7.10 -4.73 -16.77
N GLY A 191 -6.43 -3.59 -16.89
CA GLY A 191 -5.85 -3.16 -18.16
C GLY A 191 -4.64 -4.02 -18.56
N PRO A 192 -4.16 -3.92 -19.81
CA PRO A 192 -2.91 -4.57 -20.19
C PRO A 192 -1.75 -3.93 -19.41
N TRP A 193 -1.01 -4.74 -18.65
CA TRP A 193 0.19 -4.25 -17.97
C TRP A 193 1.25 -3.85 -18.98
N ARG A 194 1.75 -2.60 -18.87
CA ARG A 194 2.82 -2.07 -19.71
C ARG A 194 4.03 -1.85 -18.84
N THR A 195 5.00 -2.76 -18.89
CA THR A 195 6.30 -2.52 -18.27
C THR A 195 7.00 -1.38 -19.01
N GLY A 196 7.34 -0.32 -18.27
CA GLY A 196 8.53 0.47 -18.61
C GLY A 196 9.71 -0.50 -18.59
N ALA A 197 10.45 -0.58 -19.69
CA ALA A 197 11.44 -1.62 -19.89
C ALA A 197 12.51 -1.63 -18.80
N THR A 198 12.58 -2.67 -17.96
CA THR A 198 13.88 -3.10 -17.42
C THR A 198 13.88 -4.54 -16.94
N ARG A 199 14.60 -5.35 -17.70
CA ARG A 199 15.16 -6.62 -17.28
C ARG A 199 16.51 -6.29 -16.64
N THR A 200 16.53 -5.97 -15.35
CA THR A 200 17.80 -5.79 -14.62
C THR A 200 18.42 -7.15 -14.38
N GLN A 201 19.50 -7.44 -15.12
CA GLN A 201 20.35 -8.61 -14.88
C GLN A 201 20.95 -8.52 -13.47
N PRO A 202 21.10 -9.65 -12.74
CA PRO A 202 21.82 -9.64 -11.48
C PRO A 202 23.29 -9.28 -11.73
N LEU A 203 23.79 -8.29 -10.99
CA LEU A 203 25.21 -7.94 -10.93
C LEU A 203 25.99 -9.14 -10.39
N HIS A 204 26.67 -9.86 -11.28
CA HIS A 204 27.72 -10.80 -10.89
C HIS A 204 28.83 -10.02 -10.16
N ARG A 205 29.00 -10.30 -8.86
CA ARG A 205 30.24 -9.97 -8.15
C ARG A 205 31.38 -10.82 -8.72
N GLN A 206 32.45 -10.18 -9.18
CA GLN A 206 33.78 -10.78 -9.29
C GLN A 206 34.51 -10.65 -7.96
#